data_AF-A0A8D8AK50-F1
#
_entry.id   AF-A0A8D8AK50-F1
#
_cell.length_a   1.000
_cell.length_b   1.000
_cell.length_c   1.000
_cell.angle_alpha   90.00
_cell.angle_beta   90.00
_cell.angle_gamma   90.00
#
_symmetry.space_group_name_H-M   'P 1'
#
loop_
_entity.id
_entity.type
_entity.pdbx_description
1 polymer ?
#
loop_
_entity_poly.entity_id
_entity_poly.type
_entity_poly.pdbx_seq_one_letter_code
_entity_poly.pdbx_strand_id
1 'polypeptide(L)'
;MEASGDMLTINNFFENDMMDFDGSSGLEFPDLDFVYADADSHANEIAELYSYTEQAEFQHNVKAFEDQMEYYKLPPSWQKLTDREQRGIILKLLDQLDMSKKSLRMKAARCILYLAQGCWAEIQCDQEQQVIARRNVMLLYEAGVFGAFVELLNLEIDNSSTASIAIRKVAVSLADSVDLRVILSVLYIITEVMRTEKEAGSEEYAQLVVNFTNEITNPIGDELLSVKLLGMITKFCSGLAPHFPMKKVLLLLWKVSLVSLGGMETLKELKDKYRASAGLPQNKEDTLEISKIMRASSPPITAPSNEDNQNPKRSKPFRRVCTNTTSQLQEVVKLS
;
A
#
# COMPACT_ATOMS: atom_id res chain seq x y z
N MET A 1 34.02 -33.92 -6.81
CA MET A 1 34.04 -33.25 -5.49
C MET A 1 34.73 -31.91 -5.70
N GLU A 2 33.96 -30.97 -6.22
CA GLU A 2 34.33 -29.55 -6.29
C GLU A 2 33.52 -28.86 -5.21
N ALA A 3 34.19 -28.07 -4.37
CA ALA A 3 33.57 -27.14 -3.45
C ALA A 3 34.25 -25.79 -3.67
N SER A 4 33.70 -25.02 -4.60
CA SER A 4 33.95 -23.60 -4.78
C SER A 4 33.11 -22.83 -3.76
N GLY A 5 33.76 -22.00 -2.97
CA GLY A 5 33.12 -21.09 -2.02
C GLY A 5 33.71 -19.70 -2.20
N ASP A 6 33.32 -19.02 -3.27
CA ASP A 6 33.60 -17.59 -3.44
C ASP A 6 32.44 -16.79 -2.83
N MET A 7 32.71 -16.23 -1.66
CA MET A 7 31.88 -15.23 -1.00
C MET A 7 32.06 -13.90 -1.75
N LEU A 8 30.96 -13.40 -2.31
CA LEU A 8 30.89 -12.11 -3.00
C LEU A 8 31.33 -10.97 -2.07
N THR A 9 32.48 -10.36 -2.37
CA THR A 9 32.99 -9.17 -1.71
C THR A 9 32.12 -7.98 -2.08
N ILE A 10 31.39 -7.43 -1.11
CA ILE A 10 30.69 -6.14 -1.25
C ILE A 10 31.78 -5.06 -1.33
N ASN A 11 31.96 -4.47 -2.51
CA ASN A 11 32.88 -3.35 -2.70
C ASN A 11 32.43 -2.16 -1.83
N ASN A 12 33.27 -1.82 -0.85
CA ASN A 12 33.25 -0.55 -0.13
C ASN A 12 33.51 0.59 -1.14
N PHE A 13 32.45 1.29 -1.53
CA PHE A 13 32.51 2.46 -2.43
C PHE A 13 32.87 3.78 -1.73
N PHE A 14 33.34 3.76 -0.47
CA PHE A 14 33.51 4.98 0.34
C PHE A 14 34.94 5.31 0.78
N GLU A 15 35.98 4.62 0.30
CA GLU A 15 37.31 4.77 0.90
C GLU A 15 38.45 5.24 0.01
N ASN A 16 38.21 5.64 -1.24
CA ASN A 16 39.24 6.30 -2.04
C ASN A 16 38.60 7.41 -2.88
N ASP A 17 38.78 8.67 -2.43
CA ASP A 17 38.98 9.86 -3.29
C ASP A 17 39.02 11.16 -2.45
N MET A 18 39.79 11.17 -1.36
CA MET A 18 40.33 12.43 -0.81
C MET A 18 41.69 12.68 -1.45
N MET A 19 41.67 13.12 -2.72
CA MET A 19 42.81 13.76 -3.39
C MET A 19 42.44 15.22 -3.62
N ASP A 20 43.34 16.10 -3.19
CA ASP A 20 43.25 17.55 -3.22
C ASP A 20 42.76 18.10 -4.58
N PHE A 21 41.67 18.89 -4.59
CA PHE A 21 41.17 19.52 -5.81
C PHE A 21 41.10 21.05 -5.66
N ASP A 22 42.07 21.71 -6.31
CA ASP A 22 42.08 23.13 -6.65
C ASP A 22 40.89 23.47 -7.57
N GLY A 23 40.37 24.70 -7.51
CA GLY A 23 39.04 25.07 -8.01
C GLY A 23 38.70 24.68 -9.46
N SER A 24 37.38 24.50 -9.70
CA SER A 24 36.71 24.30 -11.01
C SER A 24 36.26 22.87 -11.37
N SER A 25 35.56 22.19 -10.47
CA SER A 25 34.56 21.20 -10.87
C SER A 25 33.54 21.07 -9.75
N GLY A 26 32.40 21.74 -9.89
CA GLY A 26 31.24 21.38 -9.09
C GLY A 26 31.01 19.89 -9.30
N LEU A 27 30.93 19.13 -8.20
CA LEU A 27 30.47 17.75 -8.21
C LEU A 27 29.12 17.75 -8.95
N GLU A 28 29.14 17.40 -10.24
CA GLU A 28 27.93 17.10 -11.01
C GLU A 28 27.38 15.82 -10.41
N PHE A 29 26.55 15.98 -9.38
CA PHE A 29 25.60 14.95 -9.03
C PHE A 29 24.83 14.60 -10.30
N PRO A 30 24.70 13.31 -10.66
CA PRO A 30 23.90 12.93 -11.81
C PRO A 30 22.52 13.58 -11.65
N ASP A 31 22.13 14.42 -12.62
CA ASP A 31 20.80 15.02 -12.60
C ASP A 31 19.79 13.88 -12.60
N LEU A 32 19.01 13.77 -11.53
CA LEU A 32 17.94 12.78 -11.43
C LEU A 32 16.86 13.18 -12.44
N ASP A 33 16.66 12.35 -13.46
CA ASP A 33 15.59 12.53 -14.43
C ASP A 33 14.25 12.16 -13.77
N PHE A 34 13.63 13.17 -13.14
CA PHE A 34 12.36 13.00 -12.45
C PHE A 34 11.19 13.43 -13.35
N VAL A 35 10.33 12.47 -13.68
CA VAL A 35 9.10 12.75 -14.44
C VAL A 35 7.99 13.16 -13.48
N TYR A 36 7.63 14.44 -13.49
CA TYR A 36 6.45 14.92 -12.77
C TYR A 36 5.17 14.54 -13.55
N ALA A 37 4.56 13.43 -13.15
CA ALA A 37 3.28 12.96 -13.66
C ALA A 37 2.29 12.71 -12.52
N ASP A 38 1.00 12.64 -12.85
CA ASP A 38 -0.06 12.32 -11.89
C ASP A 38 0.04 10.88 -11.36
N ALA A 39 0.69 9.99 -12.09
CA ALA A 39 0.93 8.60 -11.74
C ALA A 39 2.07 8.02 -12.58
N ASP A 40 2.64 6.90 -12.12
CA ASP A 40 3.65 6.12 -12.83
C ASP A 40 2.98 4.98 -13.64
N SER A 41 3.79 4.12 -14.26
CA SER A 41 3.37 2.91 -14.94
C SER A 41 2.58 1.99 -14.01
N HIS A 42 1.59 1.30 -14.58
CA HIS A 42 0.72 0.38 -13.83
C HIS A 42 1.52 -0.64 -12.98
N ALA A 43 2.62 -1.16 -13.51
CA ALA A 43 3.48 -2.10 -12.77
C ALA A 43 4.10 -1.48 -11.52
N ASN A 44 4.63 -0.26 -11.62
CA ASN A 44 5.23 0.46 -10.50
C ASN A 44 4.19 0.83 -9.45
N GLU A 45 3.00 1.23 -9.88
CA GLU A 45 1.87 1.58 -8.99
C GLU A 45 1.38 0.37 -8.18
N ILE A 46 1.31 -0.81 -8.80
CA ILE A 46 0.99 -2.06 -8.12
C ILE A 46 2.15 -2.51 -7.21
N ALA A 47 3.41 -2.31 -7.62
CA ALA A 47 4.57 -2.63 -6.78
C ALA A 47 4.63 -1.73 -5.53
N GLU A 48 4.31 -0.44 -5.66
CA GLU A 48 4.29 0.50 -4.56
C GLU A 48 3.19 0.16 -3.53
N LEU A 49 2.09 -0.48 -3.93
CA LEU A 49 1.04 -0.90 -3.01
C LEU A 49 1.59 -1.78 -1.87
N TYR A 50 2.55 -2.65 -2.17
CA TYR A 50 3.07 -3.65 -1.23
C TYR A 50 4.37 -3.21 -0.57
N SER A 51 4.65 -3.81 0.58
CA SER A 51 5.94 -3.75 1.26
C SER A 51 6.55 -5.15 1.34
N TYR A 52 7.88 -5.25 1.43
CA TYR A 52 8.57 -6.55 1.49
C TYR A 52 8.14 -7.41 2.69
N THR A 53 7.63 -6.81 3.76
CA THR A 53 7.13 -7.55 4.93
C THR A 53 5.82 -8.30 4.65
N GLU A 54 5.10 -7.94 3.59
CA GLU A 54 3.82 -8.55 3.19
C GLU A 54 4.01 -9.76 2.25
N GLN A 55 5.24 -10.14 1.91
CA GLN A 55 5.53 -11.23 0.98
C GLN A 55 4.84 -12.55 1.38
N ALA A 56 4.81 -12.88 2.67
CA ALA A 56 4.14 -14.09 3.17
C ALA A 56 2.61 -14.07 2.96
N GLU A 57 2.00 -12.88 2.84
CA GLU A 57 0.55 -12.74 2.64
C GLU A 57 0.11 -13.22 1.24
N PHE A 58 0.98 -13.11 0.23
CA PHE A 58 0.70 -13.63 -1.11
C PHE A 58 0.44 -15.13 -1.09
N GLN A 59 1.24 -15.89 -0.33
CA GLN A 59 1.05 -17.34 -0.19
C GLN A 59 -0.21 -17.68 0.58
N HIS A 60 -0.59 -16.87 1.57
CA HIS A 60 -1.87 -17.04 2.26
C HIS A 60 -3.07 -16.80 1.32
N ASN A 61 -2.95 -15.89 0.35
CA ASN A 61 -4.01 -15.63 -0.63
C ASN A 61 -4.18 -16.81 -1.59
N VAL A 62 -3.08 -17.37 -2.10
CA VAL A 62 -3.10 -18.58 -2.95
C VAL A 62 -3.73 -19.75 -2.20
N LYS A 63 -3.23 -20.03 -0.99
CA LYS A 63 -3.76 -21.12 -0.17
C LYS A 63 -5.25 -20.95 0.14
N ALA A 64 -5.68 -19.73 0.44
CA ALA A 64 -7.10 -19.45 0.68
C ALA A 64 -7.95 -19.82 -0.55
N PHE A 65 -7.47 -19.49 -1.76
CA PHE A 65 -8.15 -19.84 -3.01
C PHE A 65 -8.16 -21.35 -3.26
N GLU A 66 -7.02 -22.04 -3.10
CA GLU A 66 -6.93 -23.49 -3.29
C GLU A 66 -7.88 -24.25 -2.37
N ASP A 67 -7.85 -23.95 -1.07
CA ASP A 67 -8.76 -24.55 -0.09
C ASP A 67 -10.24 -24.29 -0.47
N GLN A 68 -10.53 -23.12 -1.06
CA GLN A 68 -11.88 -22.73 -1.45
C GLN A 68 -12.35 -23.50 -2.69
N MET A 69 -11.45 -23.71 -3.66
CA MET A 69 -11.73 -24.50 -4.84
C MET A 69 -11.93 -25.98 -4.47
N GLU A 70 -11.14 -26.51 -3.54
CA GLU A 70 -11.34 -27.85 -2.98
C GLU A 70 -12.73 -27.98 -2.33
N TYR A 71 -13.12 -26.99 -1.51
CA TYR A 71 -14.43 -26.96 -0.88
C TYR A 71 -15.58 -26.91 -1.91
N TYR A 72 -15.40 -26.16 -3.01
CA TYR A 72 -16.36 -26.10 -4.12
C TYR A 72 -16.31 -27.31 -5.05
N LYS A 73 -15.36 -28.23 -4.86
CA LYS A 73 -15.09 -29.38 -5.75
C LYS A 73 -14.78 -28.93 -7.18
N LEU A 74 -14.05 -27.84 -7.32
CA LEU A 74 -13.61 -27.26 -8.59
C LEU A 74 -12.08 -27.38 -8.71
N PRO A 75 -11.53 -27.41 -9.94
CA PRO A 75 -10.09 -27.39 -10.13
C PRO A 75 -9.50 -26.08 -9.59
N PRO A 76 -8.34 -26.10 -8.91
CA PRO A 76 -7.65 -24.91 -8.42
C PRO A 76 -6.89 -24.20 -9.55
N SER A 77 -7.54 -24.00 -10.69
CA SER A 77 -6.96 -23.29 -11.83
C SER A 77 -7.98 -22.35 -12.42
N TRP A 78 -7.84 -21.06 -12.10
CA TRP A 78 -8.78 -20.01 -12.50
C TRP A 78 -8.92 -19.92 -14.02
N GLN A 79 -7.81 -20.09 -14.75
CA GLN A 79 -7.78 -19.97 -16.21
C GLN A 79 -8.53 -21.08 -16.94
N LYS A 80 -8.68 -22.26 -16.31
CA LYS A 80 -9.37 -23.42 -16.92
C LYS A 80 -10.88 -23.38 -16.74
N LEU A 81 -11.39 -22.47 -15.92
CA LEU A 81 -12.80 -22.32 -15.63
C LEU A 81 -13.50 -21.53 -16.72
N THR A 82 -14.75 -21.88 -16.98
CA THR A 82 -15.61 -21.11 -17.89
C THR A 82 -16.03 -19.78 -17.25
N ASP A 83 -16.37 -18.78 -18.06
CA ASP A 83 -16.87 -17.48 -17.59
C ASP A 83 -18.07 -17.62 -16.63
N ARG A 84 -18.93 -18.62 -16.87
CA ARG A 84 -20.07 -18.91 -15.99
C ARG A 84 -19.63 -19.43 -14.62
N GLU A 85 -18.62 -20.30 -14.58
CA GLU A 85 -18.06 -20.82 -13.33
C GLU A 85 -17.31 -19.73 -12.57
N GLN A 86 -16.51 -18.92 -13.27
CA GLN A 86 -15.80 -17.76 -12.71
C GLN A 86 -16.78 -16.80 -12.01
N ARG A 87 -17.85 -16.38 -12.71
CA ARG A 87 -18.91 -15.54 -12.13
C ARG A 87 -19.60 -16.23 -10.95
N GLY A 88 -19.90 -17.53 -11.06
CA GLY A 88 -20.50 -18.31 -9.99
C GLY A 88 -19.63 -18.41 -8.73
N ILE A 89 -18.30 -18.48 -8.89
CA ILE A 89 -17.35 -18.45 -7.78
C ILE A 89 -17.35 -17.09 -7.10
N ILE A 90 -17.30 -16.00 -7.88
CA ILE A 90 -17.30 -14.63 -7.34
C ILE A 90 -18.55 -14.38 -6.51
N LEU A 91 -19.72 -14.78 -7.00
CA LEU A 91 -20.99 -14.65 -6.25
C LEU A 91 -20.97 -15.45 -4.93
N LYS A 92 -20.47 -16.69 -4.95
CA LYS A 92 -20.32 -17.49 -3.71
C LYS A 92 -19.32 -16.88 -2.72
N LEU A 93 -18.28 -16.20 -3.22
CA LEU A 93 -17.33 -15.49 -2.37
C LEU A 93 -17.96 -14.24 -1.76
N LEU A 94 -18.80 -13.51 -2.51
CA LEU A 94 -19.59 -12.41 -1.99
C LEU A 94 -20.54 -12.86 -0.88
N ASP A 95 -21.28 -13.96 -1.07
CA ASP A 95 -22.13 -14.55 -0.01
C ASP A 95 -21.32 -14.88 1.27
N GLN A 96 -20.03 -15.22 1.12
CA GLN A 96 -19.14 -15.48 2.25
C GLN A 96 -18.60 -14.23 2.94
N LEU A 97 -18.49 -13.11 2.21
CA LEU A 97 -18.17 -11.81 2.80
C LEU A 97 -19.27 -11.30 3.73
N ASP A 98 -20.52 -11.73 3.52
CA ASP A 98 -21.66 -11.35 4.36
C ASP A 98 -21.84 -12.25 5.59
N MET A 99 -21.02 -13.29 5.76
CA MET A 99 -21.13 -14.19 6.91
C MET A 99 -20.71 -13.52 8.22
N SER A 100 -21.42 -13.84 9.30
CA SER A 100 -21.10 -13.31 10.65
C SER A 100 -19.70 -13.69 11.16
N LYS A 101 -19.13 -14.81 10.69
CA LYS A 101 -17.81 -15.28 11.11
C LYS A 101 -16.69 -14.53 10.36
N LYS A 102 -15.96 -13.69 11.09
CA LYS A 102 -14.81 -12.93 10.57
C LYS A 102 -13.79 -13.78 9.80
N SER A 103 -13.47 -14.98 10.28
CA SER A 103 -12.50 -15.87 9.62
C SER A 103 -12.94 -16.31 8.22
N LEU A 104 -14.24 -16.52 8.01
CA LEU A 104 -14.79 -16.86 6.69
C LEU A 104 -14.78 -15.65 5.77
N ARG A 105 -15.23 -14.49 6.27
CA ARG A 105 -15.17 -13.22 5.52
C ARG A 105 -13.75 -12.94 5.02
N MET A 106 -12.77 -13.02 5.92
CA MET A 106 -11.38 -12.71 5.56
C MET A 106 -10.70 -13.82 4.74
N LYS A 107 -11.21 -15.05 4.74
CA LYS A 107 -10.78 -16.08 3.78
C LYS A 107 -11.30 -15.77 2.38
N ALA A 108 -12.58 -15.40 2.25
CA ALA A 108 -13.17 -14.99 0.98
C ALA A 108 -12.50 -13.72 0.42
N ALA A 109 -12.23 -12.73 1.28
CA ALA A 109 -11.53 -11.49 0.88
C ALA A 109 -10.13 -11.77 0.33
N ARG A 110 -9.38 -12.72 0.92
CA ARG A 110 -8.07 -13.16 0.41
C ARG A 110 -8.18 -13.88 -0.93
N CYS A 111 -9.22 -14.68 -1.15
CA CYS A 111 -9.48 -15.30 -2.46
C CYS A 111 -9.71 -14.23 -3.52
N ILE A 112 -10.55 -13.23 -3.22
CA ILE A 112 -10.82 -12.11 -4.13
C ILE A 112 -9.56 -11.30 -4.41
N LEU A 113 -8.72 -11.07 -3.39
CA LEU A 113 -7.43 -10.42 -3.56
C LEU A 113 -6.51 -11.21 -4.50
N TYR A 114 -6.44 -12.54 -4.37
CA TYR A 114 -5.68 -13.37 -5.30
C TYR A 114 -6.17 -13.24 -6.75
N LEU A 115 -7.49 -13.20 -6.96
CA LEU A 115 -8.09 -12.98 -8.27
C LEU A 115 -7.71 -11.59 -8.82
N ALA A 116 -7.84 -10.54 -8.01
CA ALA A 116 -7.48 -9.17 -8.39
C ALA A 116 -5.98 -9.02 -8.71
N GLN A 117 -5.12 -9.78 -8.03
CA GLN A 117 -3.68 -9.85 -8.31
C GLN A 117 -3.35 -10.56 -9.65
N GLY A 118 -4.34 -11.07 -10.37
CA GLY A 118 -4.16 -11.72 -11.66
C GLY A 118 -3.75 -13.18 -11.58
N CYS A 119 -4.04 -13.89 -10.49
CA CYS A 119 -3.76 -15.33 -10.35
C CYS A 119 -2.29 -15.70 -10.64
N TRP A 120 -1.36 -14.90 -10.13
CA TRP A 120 0.08 -14.97 -10.43
C TRP A 120 0.73 -16.34 -10.23
N ALA A 121 0.18 -17.21 -9.37
CA ALA A 121 0.74 -18.54 -9.12
C ALA A 121 0.55 -19.52 -10.31
N GLU A 122 -0.38 -19.22 -11.23
CA GLU A 122 -0.64 -20.03 -12.42
C GLU A 122 0.12 -19.54 -13.67
N ILE A 123 0.75 -18.36 -13.59
CA ILE A 123 1.24 -17.60 -14.75
C ILE A 123 2.76 -17.71 -14.87
N GLN A 124 3.28 -17.57 -16.10
CA GLN A 124 4.71 -17.67 -16.40
C GLN A 124 5.40 -16.34 -16.71
N CYS A 125 4.65 -15.27 -17.04
CA CYS A 125 5.23 -13.94 -17.29
C CYS A 125 4.36 -12.79 -16.77
N ASP A 126 5.01 -11.67 -16.48
CA ASP A 126 4.38 -10.48 -15.88
C ASP A 126 3.33 -9.85 -16.81
N GLN A 127 3.55 -9.90 -18.12
CA GLN A 127 2.60 -9.35 -19.11
C GLN A 127 1.29 -10.14 -19.10
N GLU A 128 1.36 -11.47 -19.03
CA GLU A 128 0.17 -12.32 -18.92
C GLU A 128 -0.58 -12.02 -17.60
N GLN A 129 0.15 -11.85 -16.49
CA GLN A 129 -0.45 -11.49 -15.20
C GLN A 129 -1.23 -10.17 -15.28
N GLN A 130 -0.68 -9.14 -15.92
CA GLN A 130 -1.36 -7.86 -16.07
C GLN A 130 -2.65 -7.98 -16.89
N VAL A 131 -2.64 -8.76 -17.97
CA VAL A 131 -3.83 -9.02 -18.80
C VAL A 131 -4.90 -9.76 -18.01
N ILE A 132 -4.52 -10.79 -17.24
CA ILE A 132 -5.45 -11.54 -16.41
C ILE A 132 -5.98 -10.69 -15.25
N ALA A 133 -5.13 -9.88 -14.59
CA ALA A 133 -5.55 -8.95 -13.54
C ALA A 133 -6.57 -7.93 -14.07
N ARG A 134 -6.31 -7.34 -15.24
CA ARG A 134 -7.24 -6.43 -15.94
C ARG A 134 -8.60 -7.07 -16.15
N ARG A 135 -8.64 -8.26 -16.77
CA ARG A 135 -9.89 -9.02 -17.00
C ARG A 135 -10.60 -9.38 -15.69
N ASN A 136 -9.86 -9.85 -14.69
CA ASN A 136 -10.42 -10.25 -13.41
C ASN A 136 -11.05 -9.05 -12.68
N VAL A 137 -10.40 -7.89 -12.68
CA VAL A 137 -10.97 -6.67 -12.09
C VAL A 137 -12.30 -6.29 -12.73
N MET A 138 -12.42 -6.40 -14.06
CA MET A 138 -13.70 -6.12 -14.74
C MET A 138 -14.79 -7.08 -14.29
N LEU A 139 -14.48 -8.38 -14.20
CA LEU A 139 -15.43 -9.38 -13.71
C LEU A 139 -15.82 -9.16 -12.25
N LEU A 140 -14.87 -8.81 -11.39
CA LEU A 140 -15.11 -8.52 -9.98
C LEU A 140 -16.00 -7.27 -9.83
N TYR A 141 -15.70 -6.22 -10.58
CA TYR A 141 -16.47 -4.99 -10.56
C TYR A 141 -17.91 -5.21 -11.05
N GLU A 142 -18.09 -5.90 -12.18
CA GLU A 142 -19.43 -6.27 -12.71
C GLU A 142 -20.26 -7.08 -11.71
N ALA A 143 -19.61 -7.91 -10.89
CA ALA A 143 -20.27 -8.71 -9.87
C ALA A 143 -20.63 -7.92 -8.58
N GLY A 144 -20.26 -6.64 -8.48
CA GLY A 144 -20.53 -5.80 -7.32
C GLY A 144 -19.50 -5.91 -6.19
N VAL A 145 -18.30 -6.44 -6.47
CA VAL A 145 -17.26 -6.64 -5.45
C VAL A 145 -16.76 -5.33 -4.85
N PHE A 146 -16.69 -4.25 -5.65
CA PHE A 146 -16.18 -2.98 -5.16
C PHE A 146 -17.05 -2.42 -4.02
N GLY A 147 -18.37 -2.30 -4.23
CA GLY A 147 -19.31 -1.87 -3.20
C GLY A 147 -19.27 -2.76 -1.94
N ALA A 148 -19.25 -4.08 -2.11
CA ALA A 148 -19.14 -5.03 -0.99
C ALA A 148 -17.85 -4.81 -0.17
N PHE A 149 -16.72 -4.49 -0.82
CA PHE A 149 -15.48 -4.18 -0.12
C PHE A 149 -15.49 -2.82 0.58
N VAL A 150 -16.23 -1.83 0.06
CA VAL A 150 -16.44 -0.55 0.76
C VAL A 150 -17.25 -0.75 2.03
N GLU A 151 -18.30 -1.59 1.98
CA GLU A 151 -19.09 -1.96 3.17
C GLU A 151 -18.24 -2.75 4.18
N LEU A 152 -17.44 -3.70 3.70
CA LEU A 152 -16.51 -4.48 4.52
C LEU A 152 -15.45 -3.59 5.18
N LEU A 153 -14.96 -2.55 4.48
CA LEU A 153 -14.05 -1.55 5.05
C LEU A 153 -14.69 -0.81 6.22
N ASN A 154 -15.95 -0.36 6.08
CA ASN A 154 -16.69 0.30 7.16
C ASN A 154 -16.80 -0.61 8.38
N LEU A 155 -17.20 -1.86 8.15
CA LEU A 155 -17.34 -2.85 9.22
C LEU A 155 -16.02 -3.06 10.00
N GLU A 156 -14.88 -3.17 9.31
CA GLU A 156 -13.60 -3.38 9.99
C GLU A 156 -13.03 -2.11 10.64
N ILE A 157 -13.32 -0.91 10.12
CA ILE A 157 -12.96 0.37 10.78
C ILE A 157 -13.68 0.51 12.12
N ASP A 158 -14.97 0.18 12.17
CA ASP A 158 -15.78 0.27 13.39
C ASP A 158 -15.36 -0.79 14.42
N ASN A 159 -15.07 -2.00 13.93
CA ASN A 159 -14.59 -3.08 14.78
C ASN A 159 -13.20 -2.76 15.39
N SER A 160 -12.30 -2.16 14.61
CA SER A 160 -10.95 -1.82 15.08
C SER A 160 -10.94 -0.61 16.04
N SER A 161 -11.83 0.36 15.84
CA SER A 161 -12.00 1.50 16.75
C SER A 161 -12.65 1.10 18.08
N THR A 162 -13.60 0.16 18.06
CA THR A 162 -14.20 -0.42 19.28
C THR A 162 -13.13 -1.17 20.09
N ALA A 163 -12.27 -1.94 19.41
CA ALA A 163 -11.17 -2.65 20.05
C ALA A 163 -10.11 -1.70 20.66
N SER A 164 -9.78 -0.59 19.99
CA SER A 164 -8.80 0.37 20.49
C SER A 164 -9.31 1.17 21.71
N ILE A 165 -10.60 1.50 21.77
CA ILE A 165 -11.22 2.15 22.94
C ILE A 165 -11.29 1.20 24.13
N ALA A 166 -11.61 -0.08 23.90
CA ALA A 166 -11.71 -1.09 24.95
C ALA A 166 -10.34 -1.46 25.55
N ILE A 167 -9.25 -1.26 24.81
CA ILE A 167 -7.93 -1.73 25.19
C ILE A 167 -6.94 -0.56 25.12
N ARG A 168 -6.69 0.11 26.26
CA ARG A 168 -5.53 1.01 26.46
C ARG A 168 -4.19 0.25 26.42
N LYS A 169 -3.97 -0.66 25.45
CA LYS A 169 -2.67 -1.30 25.24
C LYS A 169 -1.90 -0.50 24.20
N VAL A 170 -0.76 0.00 24.64
CA VAL A 170 0.25 0.72 23.85
C VAL A 170 0.93 -0.17 22.78
N ALA A 171 0.62 -1.47 22.74
CA ALA A 171 1.14 -2.41 21.75
C ALA A 171 -0.01 -3.00 20.93
N VAL A 172 -0.54 -2.23 19.97
CA VAL A 172 -1.41 -2.76 18.91
C VAL A 172 -0.47 -3.38 17.87
N SER A 173 -0.55 -4.70 17.71
CA SER A 173 0.39 -5.43 16.86
C SER A 173 0.06 -5.27 15.38
N LEU A 174 1.07 -5.35 14.52
CA LEU A 174 0.95 -5.35 13.05
C LEU A 174 -0.04 -6.39 12.48
N ALA A 175 -0.43 -7.39 13.30
CA ALA A 175 -1.40 -8.42 12.95
C ALA A 175 -2.84 -7.88 12.88
N ASP A 176 -3.20 -6.86 13.68
CA ASP A 176 -4.57 -6.29 13.68
C ASP A 176 -4.88 -5.50 12.41
N SER A 177 -3.86 -5.18 11.60
CA SER A 177 -4.03 -4.45 10.35
C SER A 177 -3.99 -5.31 9.10
N VAL A 178 -3.78 -6.63 9.20
CA VAL A 178 -3.77 -7.54 8.04
C VAL A 178 -5.10 -7.46 7.30
N ASP A 179 -6.21 -7.45 8.03
CA ASP A 179 -7.53 -7.48 7.40
C ASP A 179 -7.81 -6.18 6.63
N LEU A 180 -7.49 -5.03 7.23
CA LEU A 180 -7.56 -3.75 6.55
C LEU A 180 -6.61 -3.69 5.35
N ARG A 181 -5.41 -4.28 5.43
CA ARG A 181 -4.48 -4.36 4.29
C ARG A 181 -5.10 -5.15 3.14
N VAL A 182 -5.71 -6.32 3.41
CA VAL A 182 -6.38 -7.12 2.37
C VAL A 182 -7.50 -6.33 1.70
N ILE A 183 -8.37 -5.68 2.50
CA ILE A 183 -9.51 -4.91 2.00
C ILE A 183 -9.03 -3.73 1.14
N LEU A 184 -8.11 -2.92 1.66
CA LEU A 184 -7.58 -1.75 0.95
C LEU A 184 -6.80 -2.14 -0.30
N SER A 185 -6.09 -3.28 -0.30
CA SER A 185 -5.41 -3.78 -1.50
C SER A 185 -6.39 -4.12 -2.62
N VAL A 186 -7.53 -4.75 -2.32
CA VAL A 186 -8.55 -5.03 -3.35
C VAL A 186 -9.13 -3.74 -3.90
N LEU A 187 -9.52 -2.81 -3.02
CA LEU A 187 -10.05 -1.51 -3.43
C LEU A 187 -9.03 -0.73 -4.29
N TYR A 188 -7.75 -0.77 -3.92
CA TYR A 188 -6.68 -0.13 -4.68
C TYR A 188 -6.50 -0.74 -6.05
N ILE A 189 -6.36 -2.06 -6.16
CA ILE A 189 -6.13 -2.72 -7.45
C ILE A 189 -7.30 -2.46 -8.40
N ILE A 190 -8.55 -2.54 -7.91
CA ILE A 190 -9.73 -2.22 -8.72
C ILE A 190 -9.66 -0.76 -9.20
N THR A 191 -9.40 0.19 -8.29
CA THR A 191 -9.34 1.61 -8.64
C THR A 191 -8.21 1.92 -9.63
N GLU A 192 -7.06 1.28 -9.45
CA GLU A 192 -5.88 1.50 -10.29
C GLU A 192 -6.08 0.96 -11.71
N VAL A 193 -6.62 -0.25 -11.85
CA VAL A 193 -6.98 -0.78 -13.17
C VAL A 193 -8.04 0.09 -13.84
N MET A 194 -9.07 0.53 -13.11
CA MET A 194 -10.09 1.44 -13.68
C MET A 194 -9.51 2.78 -14.11
N ARG A 195 -8.51 3.30 -13.40
CA ARG A 195 -7.78 4.53 -13.77
C ARG A 195 -7.02 4.33 -15.09
N THR A 196 -6.22 3.25 -15.18
CA THR A 196 -5.47 2.93 -16.40
C THR A 196 -6.39 2.76 -17.60
N GLU A 197 -7.54 2.12 -17.43
CA GLU A 197 -8.53 1.95 -18.51
C GLU A 197 -9.19 3.26 -18.93
N LYS A 198 -9.44 4.15 -17.98
CA LYS A 198 -9.93 5.51 -18.25
C LYS A 198 -8.93 6.31 -19.09
N GLU A 199 -7.65 6.21 -18.77
CA GLU A 199 -6.55 6.89 -19.49
C GLU A 199 -6.31 6.27 -20.87
N ALA A 200 -6.38 4.94 -21.00
CA ALA A 200 -6.19 4.24 -22.26
C ALA A 200 -7.33 4.50 -23.27
N GLY A 201 -8.54 4.84 -22.78
CA GLY A 201 -9.68 5.14 -23.64
C GLY A 201 -10.22 3.94 -24.43
N SER A 202 -10.03 2.72 -23.91
CA SER A 202 -10.49 1.49 -24.58
C SER A 202 -12.03 1.41 -24.63
N GLU A 203 -12.58 1.12 -25.81
CA GLU A 203 -14.03 0.95 -25.99
C GLU A 203 -14.58 -0.31 -25.28
N GLU A 204 -13.73 -1.33 -25.06
CA GLU A 204 -14.14 -2.65 -24.51
C GLU A 204 -14.83 -2.52 -23.13
N TYR A 205 -14.26 -1.69 -22.24
CA TYR A 205 -14.75 -1.52 -20.86
C TYR A 205 -15.22 -0.10 -20.55
N ALA A 206 -15.42 0.74 -21.58
CA ALA A 206 -15.81 2.14 -21.41
C ALA A 206 -17.04 2.32 -20.49
N GLN A 207 -18.05 1.47 -20.64
CA GLN A 207 -19.25 1.53 -19.80
C GLN A 207 -18.96 1.21 -18.33
N LEU A 208 -18.08 0.24 -18.06
CA LEU A 208 -17.69 -0.11 -16.68
C LEU A 208 -16.91 1.02 -16.04
N VAL A 209 -16.00 1.65 -16.77
CA VAL A 209 -15.22 2.81 -16.30
C VAL A 209 -16.12 4.00 -15.97
N VAL A 210 -17.12 4.29 -16.82
CA VAL A 210 -18.11 5.34 -16.55
C VAL A 210 -18.93 5.01 -15.31
N ASN A 211 -19.41 3.77 -15.19
CA ASN A 211 -20.15 3.32 -14.01
C ASN A 211 -19.30 3.46 -12.75
N PHE A 212 -18.03 3.05 -12.79
CA PHE A 212 -17.12 3.12 -11.66
C PHE A 212 -16.84 4.57 -11.26
N THR A 213 -16.58 5.44 -12.24
CA THR A 213 -16.37 6.87 -12.01
C THR A 213 -17.59 7.50 -11.33
N ASN A 214 -18.80 7.12 -11.75
CA ASN A 214 -20.04 7.57 -11.12
C ASN A 214 -20.19 6.99 -9.70
N GLU A 215 -19.86 5.72 -9.49
CA GLU A 215 -19.97 5.05 -8.18
C GLU A 215 -19.06 5.71 -7.14
N ILE A 216 -17.79 6.01 -7.47
CA ILE A 216 -16.85 6.64 -6.52
C ILE A 216 -17.15 8.12 -6.26
N THR A 217 -17.87 8.78 -7.17
CA THR A 217 -18.21 10.21 -7.07
C THR A 217 -19.50 10.42 -6.26
N ASN A 218 -20.27 9.37 -6.03
CA ASN A 218 -21.48 9.39 -5.22
C ASN A 218 -21.26 8.72 -3.86
N PRO A 219 -22.03 9.09 -2.83
CA PRO A 219 -21.94 8.42 -1.53
C PRO A 219 -22.23 6.92 -1.64
N ILE A 220 -21.35 6.10 -1.07
CA ILE A 220 -21.54 4.64 -0.97
C ILE A 220 -21.94 4.36 0.48
N GLY A 221 -23.24 4.13 0.70
CA GLY A 221 -23.83 4.15 2.03
C GLY A 221 -23.98 5.58 2.56
N ASP A 222 -23.28 5.90 3.65
CA ASP A 222 -23.49 7.16 4.39
C ASP A 222 -22.64 8.35 3.90
N GLU A 223 -21.54 8.09 3.18
CA GLU A 223 -20.60 9.14 2.76
C GLU A 223 -19.72 8.69 1.58
N LEU A 224 -18.96 9.62 1.01
CA LEU A 224 -18.00 9.34 -0.07
C LEU A 224 -16.81 8.50 0.42
N LEU A 225 -16.30 7.61 -0.44
CA LEU A 225 -15.10 6.82 -0.14
C LEU A 225 -13.88 7.72 0.15
N SER A 226 -13.72 8.83 -0.58
CA SER A 226 -12.64 9.80 -0.34
C SER A 226 -12.74 10.44 1.06
N VAL A 227 -13.96 10.75 1.52
CA VAL A 227 -14.21 11.31 2.86
C VAL A 227 -13.91 10.26 3.94
N LYS A 228 -14.29 8.99 3.72
CA LYS A 228 -13.93 7.86 4.61
C LYS A 228 -12.42 7.75 4.80
N LEU A 229 -11.66 7.76 3.71
CA LEU A 229 -10.20 7.64 3.73
C LEU A 229 -9.54 8.84 4.43
N LEU A 230 -10.03 10.08 4.19
CA LEU A 230 -9.62 11.26 4.95
C LEU A 230 -9.94 11.14 6.44
N GLY A 231 -11.08 10.54 6.79
CA GLY A 231 -11.44 10.21 8.17
C GLY A 231 -10.44 9.25 8.82
N MET A 232 -9.98 8.22 8.08
CA MET A 232 -8.93 7.31 8.57
C MET A 232 -7.60 8.03 8.84
N ILE A 233 -7.19 8.93 7.94
CA ILE A 233 -5.98 9.75 8.12
C ILE A 233 -6.10 10.61 9.38
N THR A 234 -7.23 11.28 9.55
CA THR A 234 -7.49 12.14 10.72
C THR A 234 -7.43 11.33 12.03
N LYS A 235 -8.08 10.17 12.07
CA LYS A 235 -8.04 9.23 13.22
C LYS A 235 -6.62 8.75 13.51
N PHE A 236 -5.82 8.49 12.49
CA PHE A 236 -4.41 8.11 12.66
C PHE A 236 -3.57 9.26 13.22
N CYS A 237 -3.66 10.47 12.65
CA CYS A 237 -2.91 11.65 13.12
C CYS A 237 -3.26 12.03 14.57
N SER A 238 -4.49 11.79 14.99
CA SER A 238 -4.92 11.98 16.39
C SER A 238 -4.45 10.88 17.36
N GLY A 239 -3.79 9.84 16.86
CA GLY A 239 -3.32 8.70 17.65
C GLY A 239 -4.41 7.71 18.08
N LEU A 240 -5.65 7.87 17.60
CA LEU A 240 -6.79 7.01 17.94
C LEU A 240 -6.76 5.65 17.24
N ALA A 241 -6.05 5.57 16.10
CA ALA A 241 -5.96 4.36 15.28
C ALA A 241 -4.55 4.16 14.68
N PRO A 242 -3.50 3.93 15.51
CA PRO A 242 -2.12 3.79 15.03
C PRO A 242 -1.87 2.54 14.17
N HIS A 243 -2.81 1.61 14.14
CA HIS A 243 -2.72 0.36 13.39
C HIS A 243 -3.16 0.49 11.93
N PHE A 244 -3.76 1.60 11.51
CA PHE A 244 -4.21 1.75 10.13
C PHE A 244 -3.02 1.68 9.15
N PRO A 245 -3.12 0.89 8.07
CA PRO A 245 -2.06 0.76 7.08
C PRO A 245 -2.01 2.02 6.19
N MET A 246 -1.40 3.08 6.73
CA MET A 246 -1.52 4.43 6.18
C MET A 246 -1.00 4.56 4.76
N LYS A 247 0.04 3.79 4.39
CA LYS A 247 0.52 3.71 3.00
C LYS A 247 -0.63 3.38 2.03
N LYS A 248 -1.39 2.31 2.29
CA LYS A 248 -2.49 1.87 1.43
C LYS A 248 -3.67 2.85 1.44
N VAL A 249 -3.95 3.48 2.59
CA VAL A 249 -4.99 4.52 2.70
C VAL A 249 -4.64 5.73 1.84
N LEU A 250 -3.40 6.23 1.93
CA LEU A 250 -2.93 7.39 1.16
C LEU A 250 -2.91 7.09 -0.35
N LEU A 251 -2.36 5.93 -0.73
CA LEU A 251 -2.32 5.50 -2.11
C LEU A 251 -3.74 5.36 -2.69
N LEU A 252 -4.66 4.70 -1.99
CA LEU A 252 -6.05 4.59 -2.43
C LEU A 252 -6.74 5.95 -2.52
N LEU A 253 -6.55 6.83 -1.54
CA LEU A 253 -7.12 8.19 -1.56
C LEU A 253 -6.62 8.98 -2.77
N TRP A 254 -5.34 8.87 -3.09
CA TRP A 254 -4.75 9.50 -4.26
C TRP A 254 -5.41 8.97 -5.54
N LYS A 255 -5.49 7.64 -5.73
CA LYS A 255 -6.08 7.07 -6.94
C LYS A 255 -7.57 7.38 -7.08
N VAL A 256 -8.33 7.31 -5.99
CA VAL A 256 -9.75 7.73 -5.98
C VAL A 256 -9.88 9.20 -6.37
N SER A 257 -8.98 10.06 -5.91
CA SER A 257 -8.98 11.49 -6.27
C SER A 257 -8.68 11.69 -7.76
N LEU A 258 -7.70 10.98 -8.33
CA LEU A 258 -7.40 11.05 -9.77
C LEU A 258 -8.57 10.58 -10.63
N VAL A 259 -9.22 9.47 -10.26
CA VAL A 259 -10.36 8.96 -11.05
C VAL A 259 -11.57 9.90 -10.95
N SER A 260 -11.85 10.44 -9.76
CA SER A 260 -13.04 11.28 -9.53
C SER A 260 -12.88 12.74 -9.98
N LEU A 261 -11.73 13.37 -9.69
CA LEU A 261 -11.49 14.80 -9.93
C LEU A 261 -10.63 15.07 -11.16
N GLY A 262 -9.94 14.05 -11.69
CA GLY A 262 -8.96 14.19 -12.76
C GLY A 262 -7.57 14.56 -12.24
N GLY A 263 -6.62 14.59 -13.16
CA GLY A 263 -5.23 14.92 -12.90
C GLY A 263 -4.90 16.41 -13.02
N MET A 264 -3.61 16.70 -13.05
CA MET A 264 -3.04 18.03 -13.23
C MET A 264 -3.51 18.70 -14.53
N GLU A 265 -3.58 17.96 -15.64
CA GLU A 265 -4.04 18.47 -16.93
C GLU A 265 -5.52 18.90 -16.86
N THR A 266 -6.39 18.03 -16.31
CA THR A 266 -7.80 18.35 -16.11
C THR A 266 -7.97 19.60 -15.23
N LEU A 267 -7.16 19.75 -14.18
CA LEU A 267 -7.18 20.93 -13.32
C LEU A 267 -6.82 22.21 -14.08
N LYS A 268 -5.82 22.16 -14.98
CA LYS A 268 -5.42 23.28 -15.83
C LYS A 268 -6.55 23.69 -16.76
N GLU A 269 -7.14 22.75 -17.49
CA GLU A 269 -8.25 23.00 -18.40
C GLU A 269 -9.46 23.60 -17.70
N LEU A 270 -9.82 23.06 -16.52
CA LEU A 270 -10.93 23.57 -15.72
C LEU A 270 -10.66 25.01 -15.24
N LYS A 271 -9.45 25.31 -14.77
CA LYS A 271 -9.06 26.66 -14.37
C LYS A 271 -9.22 27.65 -15.52
N ASP A 272 -8.73 27.29 -16.70
CA ASP A 272 -8.80 28.17 -17.88
C ASP A 272 -10.24 28.35 -18.37
N LYS A 273 -11.03 27.28 -18.37
CA LYS A 273 -12.47 27.33 -18.68
C LYS A 273 -13.23 28.27 -17.74
N TYR A 274 -13.02 28.15 -16.43
CA TYR A 274 -13.70 29.01 -15.46
C TYR A 274 -13.21 30.47 -15.53
N ARG A 275 -11.92 30.71 -15.79
CA ARG A 275 -11.40 32.06 -16.03
C ARG A 275 -12.03 32.72 -17.26
N ALA A 276 -12.09 31.99 -18.38
CA ALA A 276 -12.74 32.47 -19.60
C ALA A 276 -14.22 32.81 -19.36
N SER A 277 -14.93 31.97 -18.61
CA SER A 277 -16.34 32.24 -18.24
C SER A 277 -16.53 33.48 -17.36
N ALA A 278 -15.50 33.84 -16.58
CA ALA A 278 -15.48 35.03 -15.73
C ALA A 278 -14.89 36.27 -16.42
N GLY A 279 -14.51 36.18 -17.71
CA GLY A 279 -13.86 37.28 -18.45
C GLY A 279 -12.44 37.61 -17.96
N LEU A 280 -11.80 36.68 -17.25
CA LEU A 280 -10.43 36.84 -16.77
C LEU A 280 -9.42 36.36 -17.82
N PRO A 281 -8.21 36.96 -17.87
CA PRO A 281 -7.15 36.48 -18.74
C PRO A 281 -6.74 35.05 -18.37
N GLN A 282 -6.32 34.27 -19.37
CA GLN A 282 -5.78 32.93 -19.18
C GLN A 282 -4.52 32.97 -18.29
N ASN A 283 -4.27 31.86 -17.58
CA ASN A 283 -3.11 31.77 -16.73
C ASN A 283 -1.84 31.74 -17.59
N LYS A 284 -0.94 32.71 -17.39
CA LYS A 284 0.30 32.79 -18.19
C LYS A 284 1.37 31.80 -17.75
N GLU A 285 1.32 31.38 -16.48
CA GLU A 285 2.31 30.50 -15.88
C GLU A 285 1.62 29.27 -15.31
N ASP A 286 2.05 28.11 -15.81
CA ASP A 286 1.73 26.82 -15.22
C ASP A 286 2.84 26.43 -14.25
N THR A 287 2.54 26.49 -12.95
CA THR A 287 3.48 26.17 -11.88
C THR A 287 4.09 24.77 -12.03
N LEU A 288 3.36 23.84 -12.66
CA LEU A 288 3.82 22.47 -12.88
C LEU A 288 4.80 22.36 -14.03
N GLU A 289 4.56 23.07 -15.14
CA GLU A 289 5.53 23.17 -16.24
C GLU A 289 6.82 23.83 -15.76
N ILE A 290 6.70 24.83 -14.88
CA ILE A 290 7.86 25.48 -14.27
C ILE A 290 8.59 24.49 -13.34
N SER A 291 7.87 23.75 -12.49
CA SER A 291 8.47 22.80 -11.56
C SER A 291 9.20 21.65 -12.27
N LYS A 292 8.72 21.23 -13.46
CA LYS A 292 9.39 20.24 -14.31
C LYS A 292 10.77 20.66 -14.80
N ILE A 293 10.99 21.96 -14.99
CA ILE A 293 12.26 22.52 -15.47
C ILE A 293 13.12 23.10 -14.34
N MET A 294 12.62 23.09 -13.10
CA MET A 294 13.38 23.54 -11.94
C MET A 294 14.43 22.50 -11.58
N ARG A 295 15.68 22.94 -11.47
CA ARG A 295 16.77 22.09 -11.00
C ARG A 295 16.49 21.66 -9.56
N ALA A 296 16.70 20.38 -9.27
CA ALA A 296 16.67 19.88 -7.91
C ALA A 296 17.64 20.71 -7.05
N SER A 297 17.10 21.32 -5.99
CA SER A 297 17.93 22.08 -5.06
C SER A 297 18.59 21.08 -4.12
N SER A 298 19.89 20.84 -4.30
CA SER A 298 20.69 20.13 -3.30
C SER A 298 20.59 20.89 -1.97
N PRO A 299 20.43 20.21 -0.83
CA PRO A 299 20.59 20.87 0.46
C PRO A 299 21.92 21.63 0.48
N PRO A 300 21.99 22.84 1.05
CA PRO A 300 23.26 23.54 1.17
C PRO A 300 24.26 22.63 1.90
N ILE A 301 25.50 22.59 1.45
CA ILE A 301 26.59 21.76 2.01
C ILE A 301 26.76 21.98 3.54
N THR A 302 26.27 23.11 4.05
CA THR A 302 26.28 23.50 5.46
C THR A 302 25.03 23.07 6.25
N ALA A 303 24.08 22.37 5.65
CA ALA A 303 22.97 21.78 6.40
C ALA A 303 23.57 20.75 7.37
N PRO A 304 23.40 20.92 8.70
CA PRO A 304 23.92 19.95 9.65
C PRO A 304 23.29 18.60 9.33
N SER A 305 24.11 17.63 8.96
CA SER A 305 23.70 16.24 8.84
C SER A 305 23.03 15.86 10.16
N ASN A 306 21.77 15.42 10.12
CA ASN A 306 21.05 14.96 11.31
C ASN A 306 21.70 13.74 12.01
N GLU A 307 22.86 13.28 11.52
CA GLU A 307 23.74 12.32 12.18
C GLU A 307 24.30 12.84 13.51
N ASP A 308 24.47 14.17 13.68
CA ASP A 308 24.96 14.75 14.94
C ASP A 308 23.92 14.77 16.08
N ASN A 309 22.64 14.47 15.78
CA ASN A 309 21.57 14.44 16.78
C ASN A 309 21.13 13.02 17.20
N GLN A 310 21.82 11.97 16.75
CA GLN A 310 21.66 10.63 17.30
C GLN A 310 22.79 10.31 18.30
N ASN A 311 22.41 10.30 19.58
CA ASN A 311 23.16 9.97 20.79
C ASN A 311 24.03 11.07 21.44
N PRO A 312 23.46 11.86 22.37
CA PRO A 312 24.21 12.18 23.58
C PRO A 312 24.43 10.86 24.32
N LYS A 313 25.64 10.30 24.20
CA LYS A 313 26.13 9.20 25.03
C LYS A 313 25.77 9.48 26.50
N ARG A 314 24.71 8.84 27.01
CA ARG A 314 24.49 8.67 28.45
C ARG A 314 25.55 7.69 28.95
N SER A 315 26.77 8.20 29.12
CA SER A 315 27.80 7.62 29.95
C SER A 315 27.26 7.58 31.38
N LYS A 316 26.63 6.46 31.75
CA LYS A 316 26.45 6.11 33.16
C LYS A 316 27.73 5.39 33.59
N PRO A 317 28.49 5.92 34.57
CA PRO A 317 29.67 5.22 35.06
C PRO A 317 29.24 3.91 35.75
N PHE A 318 29.77 2.79 35.28
CA PHE A 318 29.73 1.50 35.97
C PHE A 318 30.40 1.67 37.34
N ARG A 319 29.62 1.74 38.43
CA ARG A 319 30.15 1.55 39.78
C ARG A 319 30.49 0.08 39.95
N ARG A 320 31.77 -0.26 39.84
CA ARG A 320 32.33 -1.47 40.45
C ARG A 320 32.22 -1.33 41.97
N VAL A 321 31.59 -2.27 42.65
CA VAL A 321 31.74 -2.48 44.08
C VAL A 321 32.18 -3.93 44.28
N CYS A 322 33.47 -4.11 44.58
CA CYS A 322 34.00 -5.30 45.24
C CYS A 322 34.48 -4.88 46.63
N THR A 323 34.07 -5.63 47.65
CA THR A 323 34.65 -5.82 49.01
C THR A 323 33.56 -6.53 49.83
N ASN A 324 33.75 -7.55 50.67
CA ASN A 324 34.89 -8.34 51.12
C ASN A 324 34.34 -9.71 51.62
N THR A 325 35.15 -10.75 51.52
CA THR A 325 35.03 -12.03 52.22
C THR A 325 35.32 -11.87 53.72
N THR A 326 34.46 -12.33 54.63
CA THR A 326 34.84 -13.16 55.82
C THR A 326 33.63 -13.71 56.59
N SER A 327 33.52 -15.05 56.60
CA SER A 327 33.27 -15.97 57.73
C SER A 327 32.34 -15.60 58.89
N GLN A 328 31.32 -16.46 59.11
CA GLN A 328 30.96 -17.16 60.38
C GLN A 328 29.82 -18.13 60.02
N LEU A 329 30.08 -19.41 59.72
CA LEU A 329 30.16 -20.56 60.64
C LEU A 329 29.10 -20.58 61.77
N GLN A 330 28.30 -21.66 61.75
CA GLN A 330 27.68 -22.36 62.89
C GLN A 330 26.54 -21.63 63.62
N GLU A 331 25.43 -22.25 64.02
CA GLU A 331 24.91 -23.62 63.94
C GLU A 331 23.48 -23.58 64.54
N VAL A 332 22.76 -24.70 64.45
CA VAL A 332 21.83 -25.18 65.50
C VAL A 332 20.35 -24.70 65.44
N VAL A 333 19.52 -25.60 64.87
CA VAL A 333 18.47 -26.39 65.58
C VAL A 333 16.97 -26.13 65.31
N LYS A 334 16.39 -27.18 64.69
CA LYS A 334 15.16 -27.96 65.01
C LYS A 334 13.80 -27.66 64.36
N LEU A 335 13.15 -28.82 64.11
CA LEU A 335 11.73 -29.14 63.87
C LEU A 335 11.37 -29.14 62.37
N SER A 336 11.03 -30.26 61.71
CA SER A 336 10.47 -31.54 62.16
C SER A 336 10.85 -32.65 61.18
#